data_AF-A0A1W2CLB5-F1
#
_entry.id   AF-A0A1W2CLB5-F1
#
_cell.length_a   1.000
_cell.length_b   1.000
_cell.length_c   1.000
_cell.angle_alpha   90.00
_cell.angle_beta   90.00
_cell.angle_gamma   90.00
#
_symmetry.space_group_name_H-M   'P 1'
#
loop_
_entity.id
_entity.type
_entity.pdbx_description
1 polymer ?
#
loop_
_entity_poly.entity_id
_entity_poly.type
_entity_poly.pdbx_seq_one_letter_code
_entity_poly.pdbx_strand_id
1 'polypeptide(L)'
;MVSYLLPSASTVMKKREEALDALRGLAILLMVLSSSISFGILPAWMYHAQVPPPYHVFKPELPGITWVDLVFPFFLFTMGAAIPLALQKKLTEQSVLKTVGQLIQRYALLVVFALFTFYARAWVMSGTPGWKEHLLSIGCFFVLFLMYARFNSLKNKALSLGIKIVGFALAAAFLYLYPFKNGFSLGSSDIIIIVLANMAFFGTLIWWLTRNQPLLRIGILPLIMAILLTAKDAGTWNSAFFNWSPLPWMYKFYYLKYLFIVLPGTFAGEWLLNRSASPIQDLVPGAKAKLLSVGMLCWVLLICNVVCLYMRWLVPNLFISAALSLLLLRQLKRLGEGSDKVLFTKFANAGVYLLILGLFFEAFEGGIKKDISTFSYYFLNTGLAFLVLLSFTIFERLGYISAIITYLGNNGKNPMVAYTAGNLLLIPLLKLAGTDVYLDNVASLPAGGFLRGLIFTGVVSLITLYCTRAKLFWKT
;
A
#
# COMPACT_ATOMS: atom_id res chain seq x y z
N MET A 1 -25.95 -21.56 44.97
CA MET A 1 -24.91 -22.12 44.08
C MET A 1 -25.53 -22.26 42.69
N VAL A 2 -25.54 -21.18 41.91
CA VAL A 2 -26.16 -21.15 40.57
C VAL A 2 -25.03 -20.84 39.59
N SER A 3 -24.61 -21.85 38.83
CA SER A 3 -23.56 -21.74 37.83
C SER A 3 -24.11 -20.99 36.61
N TYR A 4 -23.52 -19.83 36.31
CA TYR A 4 -23.68 -19.20 35.01
C TYR A 4 -22.87 -20.01 33.99
N LEU A 5 -23.57 -20.84 33.22
CA LEU A 5 -23.05 -21.41 31.99
C LEU A 5 -22.74 -20.26 31.03
N LEU A 6 -21.44 -20.03 30.81
CA LEU A 6 -20.95 -19.20 29.71
C LEU A 6 -21.55 -19.74 28.40
N PRO A 7 -22.14 -18.88 27.54
CA PRO A 7 -22.60 -19.32 26.23
C PRO A 7 -21.42 -19.92 25.48
N SER A 8 -21.63 -21.12 24.93
CA SER A 8 -20.67 -21.78 24.06
C SER A 8 -20.24 -20.82 22.95
N ALA A 9 -18.92 -20.76 22.73
CA ALA A 9 -18.32 -19.98 21.66
C ALA A 9 -18.79 -20.55 20.31
N SER A 10 -19.95 -20.08 19.86
CA SER A 10 -20.31 -20.16 18.45
C SER A 10 -19.16 -19.52 17.67
N THR A 11 -18.60 -20.31 16.77
CA THR A 11 -17.53 -19.93 15.86
C THR A 11 -18.08 -18.90 14.88
N VAL A 12 -18.26 -17.66 15.35
CA VAL A 12 -18.31 -16.50 14.46
C VAL A 12 -16.95 -16.49 13.77
N MET A 13 -16.88 -17.12 12.59
CA MET A 13 -15.73 -16.98 11.70
C MET A 13 -15.51 -15.49 11.56
N LYS A 14 -14.44 -14.97 12.20
CA LYS A 14 -14.13 -13.55 12.22
C LYS A 14 -13.95 -13.13 10.76
N LYS A 15 -14.97 -12.47 10.20
CA LYS A 15 -14.99 -12.03 8.81
C LYS A 15 -13.78 -11.11 8.65
N ARG A 16 -12.90 -11.47 7.74
CA ARG A 16 -11.74 -10.63 7.40
C ARG A 16 -12.26 -9.27 6.92
N GLU A 17 -11.58 -8.19 7.25
CA GLU A 17 -12.01 -6.83 6.89
C GLU A 17 -11.89 -6.63 5.36
N GLU A 18 -12.93 -7.01 4.60
CA GLU A 18 -12.90 -7.02 3.13
C GLU A 18 -12.72 -5.61 2.56
N ALA A 19 -13.32 -4.57 3.16
CA ALA A 19 -13.08 -3.18 2.78
C ALA A 19 -11.59 -2.78 2.82
N LEU A 20 -10.85 -3.22 3.84
CA LEU A 20 -9.43 -2.90 3.97
C LEU A 20 -8.59 -3.65 2.92
N ASP A 21 -8.88 -4.94 2.72
CA ASP A 21 -8.22 -5.72 1.66
C ASP A 21 -8.58 -5.15 0.27
N ALA A 22 -9.80 -4.64 0.06
CA ALA A 22 -10.22 -4.01 -1.18
C ALA A 22 -9.47 -2.70 -1.46
N LEU A 23 -9.25 -1.86 -0.44
CA LEU A 23 -8.42 -0.66 -0.60
C LEU A 23 -6.97 -1.01 -0.97
N ARG A 24 -6.41 -2.05 -0.35
CA ARG A 24 -5.07 -2.55 -0.71
C ARG A 24 -5.03 -3.08 -2.14
N GLY A 25 -6.08 -3.81 -2.53
CA GLY A 25 -6.28 -4.34 -3.88
C GLY A 25 -6.38 -3.26 -4.94
N LEU A 26 -7.17 -2.21 -4.67
CA LEU A 26 -7.27 -1.04 -5.54
C LEU A 26 -5.89 -0.39 -5.71
N ALA A 27 -5.18 -0.13 -4.61
CA ALA A 27 -3.86 0.49 -4.67
C ALA A 27 -2.85 -0.36 -5.48
N ILE A 28 -2.77 -1.67 -5.26
CA ILE A 28 -1.81 -2.49 -6.02
C ILE A 28 -2.15 -2.58 -7.50
N LEU A 29 -3.44 -2.65 -7.87
CA LEU A 29 -3.84 -2.67 -9.28
C LEU A 29 -3.61 -1.33 -9.96
N LEU A 30 -3.88 -0.21 -9.28
CA LEU A 30 -3.57 1.12 -9.80
C LEU A 30 -2.07 1.36 -9.94
N MET A 31 -1.25 0.73 -9.09
CA MET A 31 0.22 0.77 -9.21
C MET A 31 0.65 0.10 -10.52
N VAL A 32 0.13 -1.10 -10.80
CA VAL A 32 0.37 -1.81 -12.06
C VAL A 32 -0.14 -1.01 -13.27
N LEU A 33 -1.36 -0.46 -13.19
CA LEU A 33 -1.94 0.38 -14.24
C LEU A 33 -1.05 1.58 -14.57
N SER A 34 -0.63 2.34 -13.56
CA SER A 34 0.23 3.50 -13.78
C SER A 34 1.57 3.17 -14.45
N SER A 35 2.12 1.99 -14.20
CA SER A 35 3.36 1.52 -14.82
C SER A 35 3.17 0.92 -16.22
N SER A 36 1.93 0.67 -16.65
CA SER A 36 1.61 -0.08 -17.88
C SER A 36 0.83 0.72 -18.93
N ILE A 37 0.33 1.91 -18.60
CA ILE A 37 -0.19 2.85 -19.59
C ILE A 37 0.94 3.34 -20.50
N SER A 38 0.63 3.61 -21.76
CA SER A 38 1.62 4.14 -22.71
C SER A 38 2.11 5.51 -22.27
N PHE A 39 3.41 5.79 -22.39
CA PHE A 39 3.95 7.09 -22.03
C PHE A 39 3.87 8.09 -23.20
N GLY A 40 3.70 9.38 -22.88
CA GLY A 40 3.81 10.50 -23.83
C GLY A 40 2.53 10.88 -24.59
N ILE A 41 1.55 9.97 -24.70
CA ILE A 41 0.33 10.19 -25.49
C ILE A 41 -0.92 10.49 -24.66
N LEU A 42 -0.92 10.19 -23.34
CA LEU A 42 -2.06 10.49 -22.48
C LEU A 42 -1.95 11.92 -21.91
N PRO A 43 -3.07 12.51 -21.44
CA PRO A 43 -3.02 13.76 -20.69
C PRO A 43 -2.11 13.68 -19.46
N ALA A 44 -1.51 14.81 -19.06
CA ALA A 44 -0.53 14.84 -17.97
C ALA A 44 -1.05 14.35 -16.60
N TRP A 45 -2.35 14.44 -16.33
CA TRP A 45 -2.96 13.90 -15.10
C TRP A 45 -2.94 12.36 -15.02
N MET A 46 -2.57 11.67 -16.09
CA MET A 46 -2.39 10.20 -16.14
C MET A 46 -1.00 9.73 -15.70
N TYR A 47 -0.06 10.64 -15.44
CA TYR A 47 1.31 10.31 -15.04
C TYR A 47 1.66 10.99 -13.72
N HIS A 48 2.77 10.62 -13.09
CA HIS A 48 3.27 11.35 -11.93
C HIS A 48 3.49 12.84 -12.25
N ALA A 49 3.04 13.72 -11.36
CA ALA A 49 3.12 15.16 -11.58
C ALA A 49 4.56 15.64 -11.88
N GLN A 50 5.56 15.08 -11.20
CA GLN A 50 6.97 15.48 -11.34
C GLN A 50 7.72 14.80 -12.51
N VAL A 51 7.09 13.88 -13.25
CA VAL A 51 7.63 13.36 -14.53
C VAL A 51 6.56 13.47 -15.62
N PRO A 52 6.14 14.71 -15.97
CA PRO A 52 5.03 14.90 -16.88
C PRO A 52 5.36 14.44 -18.31
N PRO A 53 4.34 14.10 -19.12
CA PRO A 53 4.51 13.88 -20.55
C PRO A 53 4.91 15.20 -21.25
N PRO A 54 5.47 15.12 -22.48
CA PRO A 54 5.67 13.91 -23.27
C PRO A 54 7.03 13.21 -23.03
N TYR A 55 7.96 13.85 -22.29
CA TYR A 55 9.37 13.43 -22.28
C TYR A 55 9.82 12.61 -21.06
N HIS A 56 8.98 12.44 -20.04
CA HIS A 56 9.34 11.72 -18.80
C HIS A 56 10.55 12.34 -18.06
N VAL A 57 10.76 13.64 -18.22
CA VAL A 57 11.87 14.34 -17.58
C VAL A 57 11.48 14.73 -16.16
N PHE A 58 12.31 14.35 -15.20
CA PHE A 58 12.09 14.67 -13.80
C PHE A 58 12.19 16.18 -13.53
N LYS A 59 11.11 16.76 -13.01
CA LYS A 59 10.96 18.16 -12.65
C LYS A 59 10.67 18.26 -11.14
N PRO A 60 11.72 18.28 -10.29
CA PRO A 60 11.56 18.22 -8.83
C PRO A 60 10.77 19.39 -8.25
N GLU A 61 10.83 20.56 -8.90
CA GLU A 61 10.18 21.77 -8.43
C GLU A 61 8.69 21.87 -8.79
N LEU A 62 8.19 21.02 -9.70
CA LEU A 62 6.81 21.08 -10.18
C LEU A 62 5.84 20.65 -9.07
N PRO A 63 5.03 21.56 -8.51
CA PRO A 63 4.09 21.21 -7.46
C PRO A 63 2.80 20.64 -8.06
N GLY A 64 2.10 19.85 -7.26
CA GLY A 64 0.88 19.16 -7.65
C GLY A 64 1.01 17.65 -7.50
N ILE A 65 -0.14 17.01 -7.55
CA ILE A 65 -0.29 15.56 -7.50
C ILE A 65 -1.32 15.12 -8.53
N THR A 66 -1.21 13.89 -8.97
CA THR A 66 -2.19 13.19 -9.80
C THR A 66 -2.73 11.98 -9.05
N TRP A 67 -3.71 11.28 -9.62
CA TRP A 67 -4.21 10.03 -9.02
C TRP A 67 -3.10 8.97 -8.87
N VAL A 68 -2.09 8.98 -9.75
CA VAL A 68 -0.95 8.05 -9.70
C VAL A 68 -0.15 8.26 -8.41
N ASP A 69 -0.08 9.50 -7.94
CA ASP A 69 0.69 9.88 -6.76
C ASP A 69 0.02 9.44 -5.44
N LEU A 70 -1.28 9.12 -5.45
CA LEU A 70 -2.03 8.62 -4.28
C LEU A 70 -1.78 7.14 -3.99
N VAL A 71 -1.37 6.40 -5.03
CA VAL A 71 -1.37 4.93 -5.02
C VAL A 71 -0.46 4.35 -3.93
N PHE A 72 0.78 4.82 -3.85
CA PHE A 72 1.76 4.32 -2.89
C PHE A 72 1.37 4.67 -1.42
N PRO A 73 0.95 5.91 -1.10
CA PRO A 73 0.40 6.25 0.21
C PRO A 73 -0.79 5.38 0.63
N PHE A 74 -1.74 5.12 -0.27
CA PHE A 74 -2.91 4.29 0.06
C PHE A 74 -2.48 2.86 0.38
N PHE A 75 -1.51 2.33 -0.37
CA PHE A 75 -0.93 1.02 -0.08
C PHE A 75 -0.25 0.99 1.31
N LEU A 76 0.58 1.98 1.63
CA LEU A 76 1.23 2.13 2.94
C LEU A 76 0.24 2.27 4.09
N PHE A 77 -0.81 3.06 3.90
CA PHE A 77 -1.89 3.22 4.87
C PHE A 77 -2.56 1.87 5.19
N THR A 78 -2.88 1.07 4.16
CA THR A 78 -3.48 -0.26 4.36
C THR A 78 -2.54 -1.27 5.03
N MET A 79 -1.22 -1.09 4.87
CA MET A 79 -0.22 -1.83 5.62
C MET A 79 -0.26 -1.44 7.10
N GLY A 80 -0.28 -0.14 7.41
CA GLY A 80 -0.42 0.37 8.78
C GLY A 80 -1.67 -0.17 9.47
N ALA A 81 -2.81 -0.11 8.79
CA ALA A 81 -4.08 -0.65 9.30
C ALA A 81 -4.05 -2.17 9.53
N ALA A 82 -3.24 -2.91 8.77
CA ALA A 82 -3.11 -4.37 8.94
C ALA A 82 -2.26 -4.78 10.16
N ILE A 83 -1.40 -3.90 10.69
CA ILE A 83 -0.50 -4.19 11.82
C ILE A 83 -1.29 -4.65 13.07
N PRO A 84 -2.21 -3.85 13.64
CA PRO A 84 -2.95 -4.25 14.83
C PRO A 84 -3.81 -5.50 14.57
N LEU A 85 -4.46 -5.58 13.40
CA LEU A 85 -5.28 -6.72 12.97
C LEU A 85 -4.50 -8.04 12.98
N ALA A 86 -3.22 -8.01 12.57
CA ALA A 86 -2.38 -9.19 12.47
C ALA A 86 -1.70 -9.60 13.80
N LEU A 87 -1.49 -8.65 14.71
CA LEU A 87 -0.71 -8.86 15.94
C LEU A 87 -1.54 -9.06 17.20
N GLN A 88 -2.77 -8.55 17.27
CA GLN A 88 -3.57 -8.58 18.50
C GLN A 88 -3.70 -9.99 19.09
N LYS A 89 -3.93 -11.01 18.26
CA LYS A 89 -4.03 -12.42 18.70
C LYS A 89 -2.67 -13.03 19.07
N LYS A 90 -1.61 -12.65 18.36
CA LYS A 90 -0.27 -13.21 18.61
C LYS A 90 0.30 -12.73 19.94
N LEU A 91 -0.01 -11.51 20.34
CA LEU A 91 0.52 -10.89 21.55
C LEU A 91 -0.03 -11.50 22.84
N THR A 92 -1.21 -12.13 22.81
CA THR A 92 -1.78 -12.84 23.96
C THR A 92 -1.30 -14.28 24.04
N GLU A 93 -0.87 -14.87 22.92
CA GLU A 93 -0.58 -16.31 22.79
C GLU A 93 0.92 -16.63 22.68
N GLN A 94 1.80 -15.64 22.44
CA GLN A 94 3.21 -15.87 22.08
C GLN A 94 4.16 -15.09 22.98
N SER A 95 5.34 -15.67 23.21
CA SER A 95 6.42 -14.99 23.94
C SER A 95 6.95 -13.76 23.16
N VAL A 96 7.50 -12.81 23.92
CA VAL A 96 8.14 -11.60 23.39
C VAL A 96 9.25 -11.96 22.39
N LEU A 97 10.13 -12.90 22.76
CA LEU A 97 11.25 -13.32 21.90
C LEU A 97 10.77 -13.88 20.54
N LYS A 98 9.71 -14.70 20.56
CA LYS A 98 9.12 -15.25 19.32
C LYS A 98 8.51 -14.16 18.44
N THR A 99 7.92 -13.13 19.05
CA THR A 99 7.36 -11.97 18.34
C THR A 99 8.46 -11.14 17.69
N VAL A 100 9.54 -10.86 18.42
CA VAL A 100 10.72 -10.14 17.90
C VAL A 100 11.37 -10.93 16.76
N GLY A 101 11.57 -12.24 16.95
CA GLY A 101 12.12 -13.11 15.91
C GLY A 101 11.29 -13.10 14.62
N GLN A 102 9.96 -13.16 14.73
CA GLN A 102 9.06 -13.04 13.57
C GLN A 102 9.14 -11.65 12.92
N LEU A 103 9.27 -10.58 13.69
CA LEU A 103 9.39 -9.22 13.16
C LEU A 103 10.69 -9.06 12.36
N ILE A 104 11.82 -9.52 12.90
CA ILE A 104 13.12 -9.50 12.22
C ILE A 104 13.10 -10.38 10.98
N GLN A 105 12.53 -11.59 11.08
CA GLN A 105 12.39 -12.50 9.94
C GLN A 105 11.58 -11.86 8.80
N ARG A 106 10.44 -11.24 9.11
CA ARG A 106 9.61 -10.56 8.10
C ARG A 106 10.36 -9.43 7.40
N TYR A 107 11.10 -8.65 8.17
CA TYR A 107 11.92 -7.57 7.63
C TYR A 107 13.01 -8.11 6.69
N ALA A 108 13.78 -9.10 7.13
CA ALA A 108 14.83 -9.74 6.32
C ALA A 108 14.24 -10.35 5.04
N LEU A 109 13.10 -11.02 5.13
CA LEU A 109 12.41 -11.62 3.98
C LEU A 109 11.93 -10.59 2.96
N LEU A 110 11.43 -9.42 3.41
CA LEU A 110 11.06 -8.32 2.50
C LEU A 110 12.30 -7.66 1.87
N VAL A 111 13.41 -7.54 2.60
CA VAL A 111 14.68 -7.02 2.07
C VAL A 111 15.23 -7.95 0.98
N VAL A 112 15.25 -9.27 1.23
CA VAL A 112 15.64 -10.26 0.21
C VAL A 112 14.68 -10.21 -0.99
N PHE A 113 13.37 -10.03 -0.75
CA PHE A 113 12.40 -9.85 -1.82
C PHE A 113 12.72 -8.61 -2.67
N ALA A 114 13.04 -7.47 -2.03
CA ALA A 114 13.41 -6.23 -2.71
C ALA A 114 14.65 -6.39 -3.59
N LEU A 115 15.68 -7.05 -3.05
CA LEU A 115 16.94 -7.31 -3.75
C LEU A 115 16.71 -8.26 -4.94
N PHE A 116 16.12 -9.42 -4.68
CA PHE A 116 15.93 -10.46 -5.70
C PHE A 116 15.02 -9.99 -6.83
N THR A 117 13.88 -9.35 -6.53
CA THR A 117 12.92 -8.91 -7.56
C THR A 117 13.45 -7.77 -8.43
N PHE A 118 14.43 -7.01 -7.97
CA PHE A 118 15.14 -6.03 -8.79
C PHE A 118 15.98 -6.73 -9.85
N TYR A 119 16.86 -7.66 -9.43
CA TYR A 119 17.75 -8.40 -10.33
C TYR A 119 17.03 -9.42 -11.22
N ALA A 120 15.87 -9.92 -10.79
CA ALA A 120 15.05 -10.86 -11.55
C ALA A 120 14.45 -10.26 -12.83
N ARG A 121 14.48 -8.94 -13.02
CA ARG A 121 13.93 -8.27 -14.21
C ARG A 121 14.86 -8.44 -15.40
N ALA A 122 14.32 -8.86 -16.54
CA ALA A 122 15.10 -9.07 -17.76
C ALA A 122 15.92 -7.83 -18.19
N TRP A 123 15.37 -6.61 -18.05
CA TRP A 123 16.08 -5.36 -18.37
C TRP A 123 17.12 -4.92 -17.34
N VAL A 124 17.17 -5.56 -16.17
CA VAL A 124 18.25 -5.40 -15.19
C VAL A 124 19.36 -6.40 -15.47
N MET A 125 19.01 -7.61 -15.91
CA MET A 125 19.95 -8.64 -16.35
C MET A 125 20.82 -8.15 -17.52
N SER A 126 20.19 -7.65 -18.59
CA SER A 126 20.86 -7.21 -19.83
C SER A 126 20.35 -5.84 -20.31
N GLY A 127 21.19 -5.11 -21.04
CA GLY A 127 20.79 -3.86 -21.72
C GLY A 127 19.87 -4.11 -22.91
N THR A 128 20.03 -5.25 -23.58
CA THR A 128 19.20 -5.72 -24.69
C THR A 128 18.77 -7.15 -24.38
N PRO A 129 17.72 -7.34 -23.56
CA PRO A 129 17.31 -8.66 -23.11
C PRO A 129 16.90 -9.55 -24.29
N GLY A 130 17.50 -10.72 -24.40
CA GLY A 130 17.12 -11.74 -25.37
C GLY A 130 16.12 -12.73 -24.78
N TRP A 131 15.88 -13.83 -25.50
CA TRP A 131 14.97 -14.88 -25.04
C TRP A 131 15.44 -15.54 -23.73
N LYS A 132 16.76 -15.63 -23.50
CA LYS A 132 17.34 -16.24 -22.28
C LYS A 132 17.00 -15.44 -21.04
N GLU A 133 17.18 -14.12 -21.08
CA GLU A 133 16.89 -13.21 -19.96
C GLU A 133 15.39 -13.21 -19.63
N HIS A 134 14.54 -13.23 -20.66
CA HIS A 134 13.09 -13.33 -20.46
C HIS A 134 12.68 -14.68 -19.86
N LEU A 135 13.24 -15.79 -20.33
CA LEU A 135 12.98 -17.10 -19.74
C LEU A 135 13.48 -17.20 -18.29
N LEU A 136 14.65 -16.62 -18.01
CA LEU A 136 15.22 -16.59 -16.67
C LEU A 136 14.37 -15.73 -15.73
N SER A 137 13.86 -14.59 -16.19
CA SER A 137 12.91 -13.75 -15.43
C SER A 137 11.65 -14.53 -15.04
N ILE A 138 11.09 -15.31 -15.98
CA ILE A 138 9.96 -16.21 -15.70
C ILE A 138 10.36 -17.28 -14.67
N GLY A 139 11.53 -17.88 -14.82
CA GLY A 139 12.10 -18.81 -13.84
C GLY A 139 12.21 -18.20 -12.44
N CYS A 140 12.72 -16.97 -12.33
CA CYS A 140 12.81 -16.22 -11.08
C CYS A 140 11.43 -15.96 -10.45
N PHE A 141 10.39 -15.72 -11.26
CA PHE A 141 9.01 -15.62 -10.76
C PHE A 141 8.55 -16.92 -10.08
N PHE A 142 8.90 -18.09 -10.64
CA PHE A 142 8.61 -19.39 -10.00
C PHE A 142 9.48 -19.66 -8.78
N VAL A 143 10.75 -19.22 -8.76
CA VAL A 143 11.61 -19.28 -7.56
C VAL A 143 10.97 -18.52 -6.38
N LEU A 144 10.30 -17.38 -6.64
CA LEU A 144 9.57 -16.66 -5.60
C LEU A 144 8.43 -17.48 -4.98
N PHE A 145 7.76 -18.37 -5.74
CA PHE A 145 6.81 -19.31 -5.14
C PHE A 145 7.49 -20.27 -4.18
N LEU A 146 8.68 -20.78 -4.52
CA LEU A 146 9.42 -21.68 -3.63
C LEU A 146 9.80 -20.97 -2.31
N MET A 147 10.21 -19.70 -2.40
CA MET A 147 10.64 -18.91 -1.24
C MET A 147 9.46 -18.47 -0.34
N TYR A 148 8.39 -17.92 -0.93
CA TYR A 148 7.37 -17.17 -0.19
C TYR A 148 6.00 -17.84 -0.14
N ALA A 149 5.69 -18.80 -1.02
CA ALA A 149 4.38 -19.41 -1.03
C ALA A 149 4.15 -20.25 0.25
N ARG A 150 2.91 -20.19 0.74
CA ARG A 150 2.49 -21.02 1.86
C ARG A 150 1.91 -22.34 1.37
N PHE A 151 2.71 -23.41 1.44
CA PHE A 151 2.30 -24.77 1.06
C PHE A 151 1.42 -25.45 2.14
N ASN A 152 0.23 -24.91 2.39
CA ASN A 152 -0.70 -25.48 3.40
C ASN A 152 -1.16 -26.91 3.08
N SER A 153 -1.12 -27.32 1.80
CA SER A 153 -1.48 -28.68 1.39
C SER A 153 -0.42 -29.72 1.76
N LEU A 154 0.82 -29.31 2.04
CA LEU A 154 1.89 -30.22 2.43
C LEU A 154 1.81 -30.46 3.94
N LYS A 155 1.36 -31.65 4.34
CA LYS A 155 1.34 -32.05 5.76
C LYS A 155 2.76 -32.17 6.35
N ASN A 156 3.75 -32.48 5.52
CA ASN A 156 5.14 -32.63 5.94
C ASN A 156 5.87 -31.27 6.01
N LYS A 157 6.15 -30.81 7.23
CA LYS A 157 6.88 -29.56 7.49
C LYS A 157 8.33 -29.59 6.97
N ALA A 158 9.00 -30.74 6.99
CA ALA A 158 10.37 -30.88 6.49
C ALA A 158 10.43 -30.67 4.97
N LEU A 159 9.46 -31.23 4.23
CA LEU A 159 9.34 -31.01 2.79
C LEU A 159 9.05 -29.53 2.47
N SER A 160 8.13 -28.90 3.22
CA SER A 160 7.83 -27.47 3.06
C SER A 160 9.06 -26.60 3.31
N LEU A 161 9.86 -26.93 4.32
CA LEU A 161 11.13 -26.25 4.61
C LEU A 161 12.16 -26.51 3.51
N GLY A 162 12.30 -27.74 3.04
CA GLY A 162 13.22 -28.12 1.96
C GLY A 162 12.95 -27.33 0.67
N ILE A 163 11.68 -27.18 0.28
CA ILE A 163 11.28 -26.36 -0.87
C ILE A 163 11.75 -24.91 -0.71
N LYS A 164 11.58 -24.34 0.49
CA LYS A 164 12.05 -22.97 0.76
C LYS A 164 13.57 -22.86 0.68
N ILE A 165 14.29 -23.80 1.30
CA ILE A 165 15.76 -23.85 1.25
C ILE A 165 16.24 -23.90 -0.20
N VAL A 166 15.64 -24.77 -1.03
CA VAL A 166 15.95 -24.84 -2.47
C VAL A 166 15.65 -23.50 -3.15
N GLY A 167 14.50 -22.89 -2.87
CA GLY A 167 14.17 -21.56 -3.41
C GLY A 167 15.21 -20.49 -3.07
N PHE A 168 15.63 -20.40 -1.81
CA PHE A 168 16.68 -19.46 -1.37
C PHE A 168 18.05 -19.79 -1.97
N ALA A 169 18.40 -21.08 -2.09
CA ALA A 169 19.66 -21.51 -2.70
C ALA A 169 19.71 -21.17 -4.20
N LEU A 170 18.62 -21.41 -4.94
CA LEU A 170 18.49 -21.02 -6.35
C LEU A 170 18.56 -19.50 -6.51
N ALA A 171 17.89 -18.74 -5.63
CA ALA A 171 17.95 -17.29 -5.66
C ALA A 171 19.38 -16.78 -5.40
N ALA A 172 20.08 -17.33 -4.41
CA ALA A 172 21.47 -16.97 -4.12
C ALA A 172 22.41 -17.34 -5.27
N ALA A 173 22.25 -18.54 -5.84
CA ALA A 173 23.03 -18.97 -7.00
C ALA A 173 22.81 -18.05 -8.20
N PHE A 174 21.56 -17.66 -8.49
CA PHE A 174 21.26 -16.70 -9.54
C PHE A 174 21.93 -15.34 -9.29
N LEU A 175 21.79 -14.78 -8.09
CA LEU A 175 22.39 -13.48 -7.75
C LEU A 175 23.93 -13.49 -7.78
N TYR A 176 24.54 -14.64 -7.45
CA TYR A 176 26.00 -14.77 -7.38
C TYR A 176 26.64 -15.12 -8.73
N LEU A 177 26.02 -16.02 -9.50
CA LEU A 177 26.61 -16.59 -10.72
C LEU A 177 26.23 -15.82 -11.99
N TYR A 178 25.09 -15.11 -12.01
CA TYR A 178 24.64 -14.45 -13.23
C TYR A 178 25.44 -13.15 -13.49
N PRO A 179 26.00 -12.97 -14.70
CA PRO A 179 26.78 -11.78 -15.05
C PRO A 179 25.86 -10.60 -15.42
N PHE A 180 25.35 -9.88 -14.43
CA PHE A 180 24.50 -8.70 -14.65
C PHE A 180 25.23 -7.58 -15.40
N LYS A 181 24.52 -6.87 -16.28
CA LYS A 181 25.08 -5.77 -17.10
C LYS A 181 25.86 -4.70 -16.30
N ASN A 182 25.44 -4.41 -15.08
CA ASN A 182 26.05 -3.41 -14.18
C ASN A 182 26.75 -4.06 -12.97
N GLY A 183 26.97 -5.38 -13.01
CA GLY A 183 27.40 -6.16 -11.86
C GLY A 183 26.32 -6.32 -10.78
N PHE A 184 26.60 -7.20 -9.82
CA PHE A 184 25.78 -7.35 -8.62
C PHE A 184 26.26 -6.40 -7.52
N SER A 185 25.32 -5.72 -6.89
CA SER A 185 25.50 -4.83 -5.74
C SER A 185 24.30 -4.92 -4.81
N LEU A 186 24.57 -5.01 -3.51
CA LEU A 186 23.52 -4.95 -2.48
C LEU A 186 22.81 -3.59 -2.45
N GLY A 187 23.46 -2.53 -2.91
CA GLY A 187 22.88 -1.18 -2.97
C GLY A 187 21.75 -1.03 -3.99
N SER A 188 21.66 -1.92 -4.97
CA SER A 188 20.64 -1.90 -6.01
C SER A 188 19.50 -2.84 -5.63
N SER A 189 18.37 -2.27 -5.23
CA SER A 189 17.18 -3.01 -4.81
C SER A 189 15.91 -2.29 -5.24
N ASP A 190 14.78 -2.99 -5.18
CA ASP A 190 13.49 -2.36 -5.42
C ASP A 190 13.17 -1.35 -4.31
N ILE A 191 13.15 -0.05 -4.68
CA ILE A 191 12.95 1.06 -3.74
C ILE A 191 11.57 1.05 -3.08
N ILE A 192 10.52 0.56 -3.77
CA ILE A 192 9.17 0.50 -3.21
C ILE A 192 9.16 -0.59 -2.13
N ILE A 193 9.69 -1.77 -2.43
CA ILE A 193 9.72 -2.88 -1.47
C ILE A 193 10.66 -2.60 -0.29
N ILE A 194 11.83 -1.97 -0.49
CA ILE A 194 12.73 -1.66 0.63
C ILE A 194 12.11 -0.65 1.59
N VAL A 195 11.39 0.35 1.07
CA VAL A 195 10.61 1.27 1.91
C VAL A 195 9.50 0.52 2.65
N LEU A 196 8.78 -0.38 1.98
CA LEU A 196 7.75 -1.22 2.61
C LEU A 196 8.32 -2.12 3.71
N ALA A 197 9.51 -2.68 3.54
CA ALA A 197 10.19 -3.46 4.55
C ALA A 197 10.44 -2.63 5.82
N ASN A 198 11.02 -1.44 5.66
CA ASN A 198 11.28 -0.51 6.75
C ASN A 198 9.99 -0.05 7.43
N MET A 199 8.96 0.28 6.64
CA MET A 199 7.66 0.71 7.16
C MET A 199 6.94 -0.39 7.94
N ALA A 200 6.98 -1.62 7.44
CA ALA A 200 6.43 -2.77 8.16
C ALA A 200 7.18 -3.01 9.47
N PHE A 201 8.51 -2.90 9.47
CA PHE A 201 9.34 -3.12 10.66
C PHE A 201 9.12 -2.03 11.73
N PHE A 202 9.42 -0.77 11.40
CA PHE A 202 9.33 0.34 12.36
C PHE A 202 7.88 0.65 12.74
N GLY A 203 6.93 0.57 11.80
CA GLY A 203 5.51 0.72 12.09
C GLY A 203 5.01 -0.32 13.09
N THR A 204 5.44 -1.58 12.93
CA THR A 204 5.11 -2.66 13.87
C THR A 204 5.77 -2.46 15.22
N LEU A 205 7.06 -2.12 15.24
CA LEU A 205 7.83 -1.91 16.47
C LEU A 205 7.23 -0.77 17.31
N ILE A 206 7.02 0.40 16.68
CA ILE A 206 6.43 1.56 17.33
C ILE A 206 5.03 1.23 17.83
N TRP A 207 4.18 0.61 17.00
CA TRP A 207 2.83 0.21 17.40
C TRP A 207 2.87 -0.73 18.61
N TRP A 208 3.74 -1.74 18.58
CA TRP A 208 3.85 -2.73 19.64
C TRP A 208 4.28 -2.11 20.98
N LEU A 209 5.28 -1.23 20.95
CA LEU A 209 5.77 -0.50 22.14
C LEU A 209 4.74 0.49 22.69
N THR A 210 3.90 1.07 21.81
CA THR A 210 2.91 2.10 22.17
C THR A 210 1.47 1.58 22.18
N ARG A 211 1.26 0.25 22.19
CA ARG A 211 -0.08 -0.35 22.04
C ARG A 211 -1.11 0.12 23.09
N ASN A 212 -0.64 0.39 24.30
CA ASN A 212 -1.47 0.83 25.43
C ASN A 212 -1.50 2.37 25.57
N GLN A 213 -0.67 3.10 24.80
CA GLN A 213 -0.47 4.54 24.90
C GLN A 213 -0.49 5.17 23.50
N PRO A 214 -1.66 5.20 22.82
CA PRO A 214 -1.75 5.67 21.45
C PRO A 214 -1.30 7.12 21.24
N LEU A 215 -1.39 7.98 22.26
CA LEU A 215 -0.89 9.35 22.19
C LEU A 215 0.64 9.40 22.00
N LEU A 216 1.39 8.53 22.65
CA LEU A 216 2.85 8.43 22.45
C LEU A 216 3.18 8.01 21.01
N ARG A 217 2.34 7.17 20.39
CA ARG A 217 2.52 6.74 19.00
C ARG A 217 2.55 7.92 18.03
N ILE A 218 1.62 8.86 18.20
CA ILE A 218 1.58 10.08 17.39
C ILE A 218 2.64 11.08 17.86
N GLY A 219 2.94 11.13 19.16
CA GLY A 219 4.00 11.98 19.73
C GLY A 219 5.41 11.70 19.18
N ILE A 220 5.65 10.51 18.61
CA ILE A 220 6.91 10.19 17.90
C ILE A 220 7.04 10.95 16.59
N LEU A 221 5.93 11.25 15.89
CA LEU A 221 5.96 11.87 14.56
C LEU A 221 6.61 13.27 14.57
N PRO A 222 6.30 14.19 15.50
CA PRO A 222 7.02 15.46 15.62
C PRO A 222 8.53 15.32 15.83
N LEU A 223 9.00 14.30 16.55
CA LEU A 223 10.43 14.05 16.75
C LEU A 223 11.11 13.63 15.45
N ILE A 224 10.46 12.74 14.69
CA ILE A 224 10.92 12.35 13.35
C ILE A 224 10.90 13.56 12.41
N MET A 225 9.83 14.37 12.47
CA MET A 225 9.70 15.61 11.69
C MET A 225 10.88 16.55 11.96
N ALA A 226 11.22 16.77 13.24
CA ALA A 226 12.34 17.64 13.62
C ALA A 226 13.66 17.18 12.99
N ILE A 227 13.97 15.88 13.06
CA ILE A 227 15.18 15.31 12.43
C ILE A 227 15.17 15.51 10.91
N LEU A 228 14.03 15.27 10.25
CA LEU A 228 13.89 15.44 8.80
C LEU A 228 14.08 16.90 8.37
N LEU A 229 13.52 17.84 9.12
CA LEU A 229 13.59 19.27 8.82
C LEU A 229 15.00 19.83 8.99
N THR A 230 15.70 19.43 10.05
CA THR A 230 17.06 19.92 10.36
C THR A 230 18.16 19.02 9.77
N ALA A 231 17.81 18.05 8.91
CA ALA A 231 18.78 17.11 8.33
C ALA A 231 19.82 17.81 7.43
N LYS A 232 19.44 18.95 6.82
CA LYS A 232 20.28 19.73 5.92
C LYS A 232 21.33 20.57 6.65
N ASP A 233 21.18 20.77 7.96
CA ASP A 233 22.09 21.57 8.77
C ASP A 233 23.33 20.74 9.14
N ALA A 234 24.34 20.79 8.27
CA ALA A 234 25.59 20.05 8.43
C ALA A 234 26.28 20.39 9.76
N GLY A 235 26.90 19.39 10.39
CA GLY A 235 27.57 19.55 11.69
C GLY A 235 26.67 19.42 12.92
N THR A 236 25.34 19.27 12.74
CA THR A 236 24.42 18.97 13.84
C THR A 236 24.33 17.46 14.13
N TRP A 237 23.97 17.09 15.37
CA TRP A 237 23.69 15.69 15.70
C TRP A 237 22.49 15.15 14.92
N ASN A 238 21.53 16.02 14.55
CA ASN A 238 20.39 15.67 13.71
C ASN A 238 20.83 15.20 12.33
N SER A 239 21.72 15.95 11.67
CA SER A 239 22.28 15.56 10.37
C SER A 239 23.12 14.29 10.47
N ALA A 240 23.92 14.14 11.54
CA ALA A 240 24.67 12.91 11.79
C ALA A 240 23.73 11.69 11.97
N PHE A 241 22.65 11.84 12.74
CA PHE A 241 21.67 10.77 12.97
C PHE A 241 20.85 10.45 11.72
N PHE A 242 20.46 11.46 10.94
CA PHE A 242 19.75 11.28 9.68
C PHE A 242 20.60 10.49 8.65
N ASN A 243 21.89 10.77 8.59
CA ASN A 243 22.83 10.11 7.67
C ASN A 243 23.36 8.77 8.19
N TRP A 244 23.20 8.48 9.49
CA TRP A 244 23.63 7.21 10.07
C TRP A 244 22.79 6.03 9.56
N SER A 245 23.46 4.96 9.15
CA SER A 245 22.83 3.69 8.82
C SER A 245 23.76 2.52 9.14
N PRO A 246 23.27 1.48 9.87
CA PRO A 246 24.06 0.30 10.16
C PRO A 246 24.29 -0.55 8.90
N LEU A 247 23.32 -0.58 7.99
CA LEU A 247 23.37 -1.31 6.72
C LEU A 247 22.72 -0.42 5.64
N PRO A 248 23.48 0.45 4.95
CA PRO A 248 22.93 1.47 4.03
C PRO A 248 22.09 0.93 2.88
N TRP A 249 22.29 -0.34 2.52
CA TRP A 249 21.52 -1.06 1.51
C TRP A 249 20.17 -1.58 2.03
N MET A 250 19.99 -1.72 3.34
CA MET A 250 18.75 -2.17 3.98
C MET A 250 17.93 -1.01 4.56
N TYR A 251 18.61 -0.09 5.22
CA TYR A 251 18.00 0.95 6.05
C TYR A 251 18.61 2.31 5.75
N LYS A 252 17.77 3.34 5.73
CA LYS A 252 18.15 4.75 5.78
C LYS A 252 17.10 5.47 6.61
N PHE A 253 17.50 6.40 7.47
CA PHE A 253 16.56 7.18 8.27
C PHE A 253 15.54 7.92 7.39
N TYR A 254 15.97 8.35 6.19
CA TYR A 254 15.13 8.94 5.16
C TYR A 254 13.83 8.16 4.89
N TYR A 255 13.82 6.84 4.98
CA TYR A 255 12.60 6.05 4.75
C TYR A 255 11.53 6.29 5.83
N LEU A 256 11.91 6.71 7.04
CA LEU A 256 11.02 6.91 8.18
C LEU A 256 10.01 8.05 7.99
N LYS A 257 10.20 8.92 6.99
CA LYS A 257 9.20 9.92 6.59
C LYS A 257 7.86 9.32 6.16
N TYR A 258 7.81 8.05 5.78
CA TYR A 258 6.54 7.39 5.45
C TYR A 258 5.76 6.90 6.69
N LEU A 259 6.34 7.01 7.90
CA LEU A 259 5.62 6.73 9.16
C LEU A 259 4.45 7.71 9.40
N PHE A 260 4.50 8.90 8.80
CA PHE A 260 3.39 9.86 8.80
C PHE A 260 2.12 9.32 8.10
N ILE A 261 2.25 8.25 7.32
CA ILE A 261 1.12 7.52 6.71
C ILE A 261 0.80 6.25 7.49
N VAL A 262 1.84 5.47 7.83
CA VAL A 262 1.70 4.14 8.43
C VAL A 262 1.15 4.24 9.86
N LEU A 263 1.66 5.15 10.69
CA LEU A 263 1.25 5.25 12.09
C LEU A 263 -0.22 5.68 12.24
N PRO A 264 -0.74 6.72 11.54
CA PRO A 264 -2.17 6.97 11.51
C PRO A 264 -2.97 5.78 10.98
N GLY A 265 -2.46 5.06 9.97
CA GLY A 265 -3.07 3.81 9.50
C GLY A 265 -3.27 2.77 10.61
N THR A 266 -2.36 2.66 11.59
CA THR A 266 -2.54 1.73 12.72
C THR A 266 -3.78 2.04 13.57
N PHE A 267 -4.19 3.30 13.69
CA PHE A 267 -5.43 3.66 14.37
C PHE A 267 -6.65 3.14 13.61
N ALA A 268 -6.61 3.19 12.27
CA ALA A 268 -7.69 2.65 11.46
C ALA A 268 -7.90 1.16 11.73
N GLY A 269 -6.80 0.41 11.83
CA GLY A 269 -6.83 -1.02 12.16
C GLY A 269 -7.36 -1.31 13.58
N GLU A 270 -6.98 -0.51 14.57
CA GLU A 270 -7.51 -0.63 15.94
C GLU A 270 -9.01 -0.33 16.00
N TRP A 271 -9.48 0.67 15.25
CA TRP A 271 -10.90 1.00 15.20
C TRP A 271 -11.72 -0.07 14.49
N LEU A 272 -11.20 -0.68 13.42
CA LEU A 272 -11.81 -1.87 12.80
C LEU A 272 -11.90 -3.04 13.79
N LEU A 273 -10.82 -3.32 14.52
CA LEU A 273 -10.82 -4.38 15.54
C LEU A 273 -11.88 -4.16 16.62
N ASN A 274 -11.98 -2.94 17.14
CA ASN A 274 -12.96 -2.58 18.15
C ASN A 274 -14.39 -2.69 17.61
N ARG A 275 -14.59 -2.32 16.34
CA ARG A 275 -15.89 -2.48 15.68
C ARG A 275 -16.28 -3.95 15.54
N SER A 276 -15.35 -4.80 15.13
CA SER A 276 -15.57 -6.22 14.91
C SER A 276 -15.78 -7.02 16.21
N ALA A 277 -15.52 -6.42 17.37
CA ALA A 277 -15.90 -6.96 18.67
C ALA A 277 -17.36 -6.67 19.06
N SER A 278 -18.04 -5.74 18.37
CA SER A 278 -19.42 -5.34 18.66
C SER A 278 -20.42 -6.04 17.73
N PRO A 279 -21.63 -6.41 18.20
CA PRO A 279 -22.66 -6.99 17.34
C PRO A 279 -23.05 -6.03 16.21
N ILE A 280 -23.43 -6.61 15.08
CA ILE A 280 -23.97 -5.87 13.94
C ILE A 280 -25.41 -5.49 14.27
N GLN A 281 -25.69 -4.19 14.34
CA GLN A 281 -27.04 -3.67 14.58
C GLN A 281 -27.80 -3.51 13.26
N ASP A 282 -29.13 -3.60 13.26
CA ASP A 282 -29.89 -3.33 12.04
C ASP A 282 -29.88 -1.83 11.68
N LEU A 283 -29.96 -1.55 10.38
CA LEU A 283 -30.02 -0.18 9.89
C LEU A 283 -31.40 0.41 10.16
N VAL A 284 -31.44 1.54 10.85
CA VAL A 284 -32.66 2.34 11.05
C VAL A 284 -33.23 2.79 9.68
N PRO A 285 -34.56 2.83 9.48
CA PRO A 285 -35.16 3.35 8.26
C PRO A 285 -34.60 4.73 7.85
N GLY A 286 -34.26 4.90 6.57
CA GLY A 286 -33.65 6.13 6.05
C GLY A 286 -32.14 6.28 6.28
N ALA A 287 -31.50 5.41 7.08
CA ALA A 287 -30.05 5.43 7.27
C ALA A 287 -29.27 5.05 6.00
N LYS A 288 -29.85 4.20 5.15
CA LYS A 288 -29.21 3.73 3.91
C LYS A 288 -28.85 4.86 2.94
N ALA A 289 -29.79 5.76 2.67
CA ALA A 289 -29.57 6.90 1.78
C ALA A 289 -28.52 7.88 2.35
N LYS A 290 -28.57 8.13 3.67
CA LYS A 290 -27.57 8.97 4.36
C LYS A 290 -26.17 8.36 4.35
N LEU A 291 -26.07 7.05 4.55
CA LEU A 291 -24.78 6.35 4.49
C LEU A 291 -24.24 6.38 3.05
N LEU A 292 -25.10 6.15 2.05
CA LEU A 292 -24.70 6.26 0.65
C LEU A 292 -24.18 7.66 0.32
N SER A 293 -24.85 8.74 0.78
CA SER A 293 -24.38 10.11 0.57
C SER A 293 -23.06 10.40 1.28
N VAL A 294 -22.85 9.89 2.50
CA VAL A 294 -21.56 9.95 3.21
C VAL A 294 -20.45 9.26 2.39
N GLY A 295 -20.72 8.06 1.88
CA GLY A 295 -19.79 7.32 1.03
C GLY A 295 -19.43 8.09 -0.24
N MET A 296 -20.41 8.68 -0.91
CA MET A 296 -20.18 9.49 -2.12
C MET A 296 -19.41 10.79 -1.82
N LEU A 297 -19.70 11.46 -0.71
CA LEU A 297 -18.98 12.68 -0.30
C LEU A 297 -17.47 12.42 -0.11
N CYS A 298 -17.09 11.23 0.36
CA CYS A 298 -15.68 10.86 0.48
C CYS A 298 -14.98 10.81 -0.89
N TRP A 299 -15.65 10.31 -1.92
CA TRP A 299 -15.13 10.31 -3.30
C TRP A 299 -15.09 11.71 -3.91
N VAL A 300 -16.11 12.53 -3.65
CA VAL A 300 -16.11 13.93 -4.09
C VAL A 300 -14.93 14.68 -3.46
N LEU A 301 -14.68 14.52 -2.16
CA LEU A 301 -13.50 15.09 -1.48
C LEU A 301 -12.19 14.65 -2.13
N LEU A 302 -12.04 13.36 -2.45
CA LEU A 302 -10.86 12.84 -3.14
C LEU A 302 -10.68 13.46 -4.52
N ILE A 303 -11.72 13.43 -5.36
CA ILE A 303 -11.67 13.93 -6.74
C ILE A 303 -11.39 15.43 -6.75
N CYS A 304 -12.09 16.21 -5.92
CA CYS A 304 -11.87 17.65 -5.81
C CYS A 304 -10.42 17.96 -5.43
N ASN A 305 -9.84 17.25 -4.46
CA ASN A 305 -8.46 17.50 -4.05
C ASN A 305 -7.46 17.14 -5.15
N VAL A 306 -7.61 15.98 -5.79
CA VAL A 306 -6.73 15.58 -6.90
C VAL A 306 -6.79 16.61 -8.03
N VAL A 307 -8.00 16.99 -8.46
CA VAL A 307 -8.20 17.96 -9.55
C VAL A 307 -7.65 19.33 -9.18
N CYS A 308 -8.02 19.87 -8.01
CA CYS A 308 -7.62 21.24 -7.66
C CYS A 308 -6.12 21.34 -7.34
N LEU A 309 -5.50 20.32 -6.74
CA LEU A 309 -4.06 20.33 -6.49
C LEU A 309 -3.25 20.16 -7.78
N TYR A 310 -3.75 19.37 -8.74
CA TYR A 310 -3.19 19.27 -10.08
C TYR A 310 -3.29 20.60 -10.83
N MET A 311 -4.48 21.22 -10.83
CA MET A 311 -4.74 22.51 -11.50
C MET A 311 -4.21 23.73 -10.72
N ARG A 312 -3.62 23.51 -9.54
CA ARG A 312 -3.15 24.57 -8.63
C ARG A 312 -4.24 25.55 -8.16
N TRP A 313 -5.51 25.13 -8.10
CA TRP A 313 -6.63 25.89 -7.53
C TRP A 313 -6.66 25.78 -6.01
N LEU A 314 -5.60 26.27 -5.35
CA LEU A 314 -5.34 26.02 -3.92
C LEU A 314 -6.40 26.61 -2.98
N VAL A 315 -6.72 27.90 -3.16
CA VAL A 315 -7.71 28.60 -2.31
C VAL A 315 -9.11 28.02 -2.51
N PRO A 316 -9.61 27.83 -3.75
CA PRO A 316 -10.85 27.09 -3.97
C PRO A 316 -10.83 25.69 -3.35
N ASN A 317 -9.73 24.94 -3.49
CA ASN A 317 -9.62 23.59 -2.92
C ASN A 317 -9.81 23.60 -1.40
N LEU A 318 -9.19 24.56 -0.70
CA LEU A 318 -9.29 24.69 0.74
C LEU A 318 -10.75 24.93 1.19
N PHE A 319 -11.43 25.89 0.58
CA PHE A 319 -12.82 26.22 0.94
C PHE A 319 -13.81 25.10 0.57
N ILE A 320 -13.66 24.51 -0.62
CA ILE A 320 -14.49 23.37 -1.05
C ILE A 320 -14.27 22.18 -0.11
N SER A 321 -13.01 21.85 0.21
CA SER A 321 -12.67 20.75 1.11
C SER A 321 -13.22 21.00 2.52
N ALA A 322 -13.13 22.23 3.04
CA ALA A 322 -13.71 22.59 4.33
C ALA A 322 -15.24 22.45 4.34
N ALA A 323 -15.93 22.97 3.32
CA ALA A 323 -17.39 22.90 3.21
C ALA A 323 -17.89 21.45 3.09
N LEU A 324 -17.27 20.64 2.23
CA LEU A 324 -17.60 19.23 2.05
C LEU A 324 -17.29 18.42 3.32
N SER A 325 -16.19 18.73 4.02
CA SER A 325 -15.84 18.09 5.29
C SER A 325 -16.86 18.41 6.39
N LEU A 326 -17.29 19.68 6.51
CA LEU A 326 -18.33 20.08 7.46
C LEU A 326 -19.65 19.37 7.17
N LEU A 327 -20.03 19.25 5.88
CA LEU A 327 -21.21 18.52 5.46
C LEU A 327 -21.12 17.03 5.84
N LEU A 328 -19.98 16.39 5.56
CA LEU A 328 -19.69 15.00 5.91
C LEU A 328 -19.87 14.76 7.42
N LEU A 329 -19.22 15.57 8.25
CA LEU A 329 -19.27 15.47 9.71
C LEU A 329 -20.69 15.74 10.25
N ARG A 330 -21.42 16.69 9.67
CA ARG A 330 -22.81 16.98 10.04
C ARG A 330 -23.74 15.82 9.73
N GLN A 331 -23.55 15.13 8.60
CA GLN A 331 -24.34 13.94 8.25
C GLN A 331 -24.07 12.78 9.22
N LEU A 332 -22.81 12.55 9.58
CA LEU A 332 -22.43 11.50 10.52
C LEU A 332 -22.97 11.74 11.94
N LYS A 333 -22.98 13.00 12.41
CA LYS A 333 -23.60 13.35 13.71
C LYS A 333 -25.08 12.98 13.79
N ARG A 334 -25.79 13.03 12.66
CA ARG A 334 -27.23 12.72 12.54
C ARG A 334 -27.53 11.23 12.34
N LEU A 335 -26.52 10.35 12.34
CA LEU A 335 -26.75 8.91 12.36
C LEU A 335 -27.19 8.45 13.76
N GLY A 336 -27.99 7.39 13.82
CA GLY A 336 -28.38 6.74 15.07
C GLY A 336 -27.15 6.21 15.83
N GLU A 337 -27.23 6.18 17.15
CA GLU A 337 -26.16 5.68 18.01
C GLU A 337 -25.87 4.20 17.71
N GLY A 338 -24.59 3.84 17.68
CA GLY A 338 -24.17 2.48 17.35
C GLY A 338 -22.67 2.36 17.08
N SER A 339 -22.17 1.13 17.09
CA SER A 339 -20.75 0.83 16.86
C SER A 339 -20.27 1.25 15.47
N ASP A 340 -21.13 1.16 14.45
CA ASP A 340 -20.88 1.67 13.09
C ASP A 340 -20.68 3.19 13.08
N LYS A 341 -21.54 3.96 13.77
CA LYS A 341 -21.43 5.42 13.86
C LYS A 341 -20.10 5.82 14.49
N VAL A 342 -19.66 5.12 15.55
CA VAL A 342 -18.38 5.38 16.21
C VAL A 342 -17.21 5.17 15.24
N LEU A 343 -17.21 4.05 14.50
CA LEU A 343 -16.17 3.77 13.50
C LEU A 343 -16.15 4.84 12.40
N PHE A 344 -17.31 5.14 11.81
CA PHE A 344 -17.43 6.10 10.72
C PHE A 344 -17.01 7.50 11.13
N THR A 345 -17.41 7.92 12.33
CA THR A 345 -17.02 9.22 12.90
C THR A 345 -15.52 9.29 13.14
N LYS A 346 -14.88 8.23 13.64
CA LYS A 346 -13.42 8.19 13.82
C LYS A 346 -12.66 8.27 12.50
N PHE A 347 -13.06 7.51 11.49
CA PHE A 347 -12.47 7.61 10.15
C PHE A 347 -12.65 9.00 9.55
N ALA A 348 -13.86 9.57 9.62
CA ALA A 348 -14.12 10.89 9.07
C ALA A 348 -13.34 11.99 9.80
N ASN A 349 -13.30 11.98 11.14
CA ASN A 349 -12.56 12.97 11.92
C ASN A 349 -11.06 12.93 11.60
N ALA A 350 -10.45 11.75 11.59
CA ALA A 350 -9.03 11.61 11.25
C ALA A 350 -8.76 11.97 9.78
N GLY A 351 -9.62 11.51 8.87
CA GLY A 351 -9.53 11.80 7.44
C GLY A 351 -9.60 13.30 7.14
N VAL A 352 -10.62 13.98 7.68
CA VAL A 352 -10.81 15.43 7.55
C VAL A 352 -9.66 16.20 8.19
N TYR A 353 -9.27 15.84 9.41
CA TYR A 353 -8.17 16.54 10.10
C TYR A 353 -6.87 16.48 9.28
N LEU A 354 -6.47 15.29 8.83
CA LEU A 354 -5.23 15.11 8.07
C LEU A 354 -5.32 15.72 6.67
N LEU A 355 -6.49 15.67 6.02
CA LEU A 355 -6.73 16.33 4.74
C LEU A 355 -6.50 17.84 4.87
N ILE A 356 -7.19 18.49 5.82
CA ILE A 356 -7.07 19.92 6.05
C ILE A 356 -5.64 20.27 6.48
N LEU A 357 -5.04 19.52 7.40
CA LEU A 357 -3.64 19.70 7.79
C LEU A 357 -2.70 19.66 6.57
N GLY A 358 -2.89 18.70 5.67
CA GLY A 358 -2.12 18.62 4.43
C GLY A 358 -2.27 19.84 3.53
N LEU A 359 -3.48 20.42 3.44
CA LEU A 359 -3.72 21.66 2.71
C LEU A 359 -3.07 22.88 3.36
N PHE A 360 -3.00 22.94 4.69
CA PHE A 360 -2.27 24.00 5.40
C PHE A 360 -0.75 23.87 5.24
N PHE A 361 -0.22 22.66 5.14
CA PHE A 361 1.19 22.40 4.85
C PHE A 361 1.57 22.62 3.37
N GLU A 362 0.61 22.88 2.48
CA GLU A 362 0.85 22.92 1.03
C GLU A 362 1.94 23.93 0.65
N ALA A 363 1.94 25.13 1.25
CA ALA A 363 2.90 26.18 0.94
C ALA A 363 4.32 25.94 1.51
N PHE A 364 4.48 25.13 2.56
CA PHE A 364 5.71 25.07 3.37
C PHE A 364 6.95 24.61 2.59
N GLU A 365 6.81 23.68 1.65
CA GLU A 365 7.92 23.11 0.87
C GLU A 365 7.82 23.45 -0.62
N GLY A 366 7.24 24.62 -0.95
CA GLY A 366 7.04 25.06 -2.33
C GLY A 366 6.01 24.20 -3.08
N GLY A 367 4.94 23.79 -2.39
CA GLY A 367 3.84 23.02 -2.93
C GLY A 367 3.89 21.53 -2.63
N ILE A 368 2.74 20.87 -2.73
CA ILE A 368 2.63 19.40 -2.58
C ILE A 368 3.41 18.65 -3.68
N LYS A 369 4.28 17.71 -3.31
CA LYS A 369 5.10 16.91 -4.26
C LYS A 369 5.26 15.47 -3.78
N LYS A 370 5.45 14.51 -4.70
CA LYS A 370 5.65 13.07 -4.38
C LYS A 370 7.12 12.68 -4.26
N ASP A 371 7.94 12.96 -5.27
CA ASP A 371 9.28 12.36 -5.35
C ASP A 371 10.24 12.97 -4.34
N ILE A 372 10.34 14.31 -4.32
CA ILE A 372 10.79 15.05 -3.13
C ILE A 372 9.57 15.23 -2.23
N SER A 373 9.14 14.12 -1.60
CA SER A 373 7.84 14.14 -0.92
C SER A 373 7.81 15.10 0.25
N THR A 374 6.74 15.89 0.28
CA THR A 374 6.50 16.94 1.27
C THR A 374 5.61 16.48 2.40
N PHE A 375 5.58 17.21 3.51
CA PHE A 375 4.67 16.93 4.62
C PHE A 375 3.19 17.07 4.22
N SER A 376 2.90 18.04 3.34
CA SER A 376 1.58 18.17 2.70
C SER A 376 1.17 16.86 2.02
N TYR A 377 2.08 16.23 1.28
CA TYR A 377 1.84 14.95 0.61
C TYR A 377 1.53 13.83 1.60
N TYR A 378 2.25 13.71 2.71
CA TYR A 378 1.97 12.67 3.71
C TYR A 378 0.61 12.86 4.39
N PHE A 379 0.32 14.06 4.88
CA PHE A 379 -0.93 14.32 5.61
C PHE A 379 -2.15 14.22 4.70
N LEU A 380 -2.11 14.87 3.52
CA LEU A 380 -3.23 14.89 2.58
C LEU A 380 -3.59 13.46 2.13
N ASN A 381 -2.62 12.68 1.68
CA ASN A 381 -2.88 11.32 1.21
C ASN A 381 -3.36 10.39 2.32
N THR A 382 -2.86 10.56 3.55
CA THR A 382 -3.36 9.79 4.70
C THR A 382 -4.81 10.15 5.03
N GLY A 383 -5.15 11.43 4.95
CA GLY A 383 -6.53 11.91 5.10
C GLY A 383 -7.47 11.31 4.06
N LEU A 384 -7.08 11.37 2.79
CA LEU A 384 -7.84 10.77 1.69
C LEU A 384 -7.97 9.24 1.83
N ALA A 385 -6.92 8.54 2.29
CA ALA A 385 -6.97 7.10 2.50
C ALA A 385 -8.00 6.70 3.59
N PHE A 386 -8.11 7.48 4.68
CA PHE A 386 -9.17 7.31 5.68
C PHE A 386 -10.57 7.48 5.08
N LEU A 387 -10.76 8.51 4.25
CA LEU A 387 -12.06 8.80 3.63
C LEU A 387 -12.47 7.72 2.62
N VAL A 388 -11.52 7.20 1.83
CA VAL A 388 -11.82 6.10 0.91
C VAL A 388 -12.07 4.80 1.66
N LEU A 389 -11.31 4.52 2.73
CA LEU A 389 -11.60 3.37 3.59
C LEU A 389 -13.01 3.47 4.20
N LEU A 390 -13.41 4.65 4.68
CA LEU A 390 -14.76 4.92 5.17
C LEU A 390 -15.82 4.61 4.10
N SER A 391 -15.62 5.09 2.87
CA SER A 391 -16.52 4.79 1.76
C SER A 391 -16.62 3.30 1.48
N PHE A 392 -15.50 2.57 1.43
CA PHE A 392 -15.50 1.12 1.20
C PHE A 392 -16.19 0.36 2.33
N THR A 393 -15.95 0.74 3.60
CA THR A 393 -16.65 0.13 4.74
C THR A 393 -18.16 0.38 4.67
N ILE A 394 -18.59 1.58 4.27
CA ILE A 394 -20.02 1.89 4.08
C ILE A 394 -20.61 1.08 2.94
N PHE A 395 -19.96 1.02 1.78
CA PHE A 395 -20.46 0.27 0.63
C PHE A 395 -20.58 -1.22 0.93
N GLU A 396 -19.59 -1.80 1.61
CA GLU A 396 -19.66 -3.18 2.11
C GLU A 396 -20.86 -3.35 3.06
N ARG A 397 -21.02 -2.44 4.02
CA ARG A 397 -22.10 -2.47 5.00
C ARG A 397 -23.49 -2.41 4.37
N LEU A 398 -23.65 -1.65 3.30
CA LEU A 398 -24.90 -1.51 2.57
C LEU A 398 -25.14 -2.63 1.54
N GLY A 399 -24.15 -3.51 1.33
CA GLY A 399 -24.19 -4.55 0.29
C GLY A 399 -24.01 -4.03 -1.14
N TYR A 400 -23.72 -2.74 -1.32
CA TYR A 400 -23.45 -2.16 -2.64
C TYR A 400 -22.08 -2.56 -3.14
N ILE A 401 -21.96 -2.74 -4.46
CA ILE A 401 -20.69 -3.07 -5.15
C ILE A 401 -19.91 -4.23 -4.51
N SER A 402 -20.59 -5.15 -3.82
CA SER A 402 -19.98 -6.25 -3.06
C SER A 402 -19.08 -7.14 -3.93
N ALA A 403 -19.45 -7.34 -5.19
CA ALA A 403 -18.64 -8.05 -6.18
C ALA A 403 -17.30 -7.33 -6.44
N ILE A 404 -17.31 -6.00 -6.57
CA ILE A 404 -16.11 -5.18 -6.78
C ILE A 404 -15.24 -5.20 -5.52
N ILE A 405 -15.83 -5.01 -4.34
CA ILE A 405 -15.09 -5.07 -3.06
C ILE A 405 -14.43 -6.43 -2.89
N THR A 406 -15.14 -7.51 -3.19
CA THR A 406 -14.61 -8.88 -3.11
C THR A 406 -13.50 -9.12 -4.15
N TYR A 407 -13.68 -8.64 -5.39
CA TYR A 407 -12.69 -8.75 -6.45
C TYR A 407 -11.39 -8.01 -6.09
N LEU A 408 -11.50 -6.76 -5.67
CA LEU A 408 -10.37 -5.96 -5.20
C LEU A 408 -9.74 -6.61 -3.96
N GLY A 409 -10.55 -7.06 -3.01
CA GLY A 409 -10.11 -7.73 -1.80
C GLY A 409 -9.28 -8.98 -2.11
N ASN A 410 -9.69 -9.79 -3.08
CA ASN A 410 -8.92 -10.96 -3.49
C ASN A 410 -7.55 -10.60 -4.09
N ASN A 411 -7.44 -9.53 -4.87
CA ASN A 411 -6.15 -9.01 -5.31
C ASN A 411 -5.30 -8.49 -4.13
N GLY A 412 -5.92 -7.73 -3.21
CA GLY A 412 -5.26 -7.17 -2.03
C GLY A 412 -4.81 -8.21 -0.98
N LYS A 413 -5.28 -9.46 -1.08
CA LYS A 413 -4.83 -10.58 -0.24
C LYS A 413 -3.47 -11.13 -0.69
N ASN A 414 -3.04 -10.88 -1.92
CA ASN A 414 -1.75 -11.35 -2.45
C ASN A 414 -0.98 -10.26 -3.23
N PRO A 415 -0.67 -9.12 -2.57
CA PRO A 415 -0.11 -7.96 -3.25
C PRO A 415 1.30 -8.20 -3.81
N MET A 416 2.09 -9.11 -3.23
CA MET A 416 3.43 -9.43 -3.73
C MET A 416 3.40 -10.13 -5.09
N VAL A 417 2.42 -11.01 -5.32
CA VAL A 417 2.20 -11.63 -6.64
C VAL A 417 1.76 -10.57 -7.65
N ALA A 418 0.77 -9.74 -7.31
CA ALA A 418 0.32 -8.66 -8.20
C ALA A 418 1.47 -7.72 -8.59
N TYR A 419 2.33 -7.37 -7.63
CA TYR A 419 3.48 -6.48 -7.85
C TYR A 419 4.52 -7.07 -8.83
N THR A 420 4.74 -8.39 -8.77
CA THR A 420 5.81 -9.05 -9.52
C THR A 420 5.34 -9.67 -10.83
N ALA A 421 4.08 -10.09 -10.94
CA ALA A 421 3.55 -10.79 -12.09
C ALA A 421 3.67 -9.97 -13.39
N GLY A 422 3.48 -8.65 -13.34
CA GLY A 422 3.68 -7.79 -14.50
C GLY A 422 5.12 -7.84 -15.03
N ASN A 423 6.08 -7.56 -14.14
CA ASN A 423 7.49 -7.39 -14.50
C ASN A 423 8.24 -8.71 -14.75
N LEU A 424 7.92 -9.75 -13.99
CA LEU A 424 8.68 -11.00 -14.00
C LEU A 424 8.05 -12.11 -14.83
N LEU A 425 6.75 -12.03 -15.12
CA LEU A 425 6.02 -13.05 -15.87
C LEU A 425 5.40 -12.48 -17.15
N LEU A 426 4.51 -11.48 -17.04
CA LEU A 426 3.72 -11.01 -18.18
C LEU A 426 4.58 -10.32 -19.25
N ILE A 427 5.42 -9.35 -18.88
CA ILE A 427 6.32 -8.68 -19.84
C ILE A 427 7.22 -9.70 -20.56
N PRO A 428 7.93 -10.60 -19.85
CA PRO A 428 8.71 -11.65 -20.50
C PRO A 428 7.91 -12.56 -21.44
N LEU A 429 6.71 -13.00 -21.04
CA LEU A 429 5.86 -13.83 -21.89
C LEU A 429 5.44 -13.11 -23.17
N LEU A 430 5.04 -11.84 -23.06
CA LEU A 430 4.66 -11.04 -24.22
C LEU A 430 5.84 -10.87 -25.19
N LYS A 431 7.05 -10.60 -24.66
CA LYS A 431 8.28 -10.46 -25.45
C LYS A 431 8.71 -11.77 -26.12
N LEU A 432 8.63 -12.90 -25.41
CA LEU A 432 8.94 -14.22 -25.99
C LEU A 432 7.96 -14.63 -27.09
N ALA A 433 6.68 -14.29 -26.94
CA ALA A 433 5.65 -14.56 -27.92
C ALA A 433 5.61 -13.54 -29.08
N GLY A 434 6.36 -12.44 -29.00
CA GLY A 434 6.28 -11.31 -29.93
C GLY A 434 4.91 -10.61 -29.94
N THR A 435 4.12 -10.78 -28.88
CA THR A 435 2.74 -10.25 -28.80
C THR A 435 2.66 -8.87 -28.17
N ASP A 436 3.78 -8.37 -27.64
CA ASP A 436 3.93 -6.99 -27.17
C ASP A 436 3.64 -5.98 -28.29
N VAL A 437 4.01 -6.29 -29.53
CA VAL A 437 3.73 -5.46 -30.71
C VAL A 437 2.24 -5.21 -30.89
N TYR A 438 1.38 -6.23 -30.69
CA TYR A 438 -0.07 -6.05 -30.78
C TYR A 438 -0.60 -5.16 -29.66
N LEU A 439 -0.06 -5.30 -28.46
CA LEU A 439 -0.44 -4.48 -27.29
C LEU A 439 -0.03 -3.02 -27.49
N ASP A 440 1.14 -2.79 -28.11
CA ASP A 440 1.68 -1.47 -28.39
C ASP A 440 0.99 -0.80 -29.61
N ASN A 441 0.52 -1.57 -30.60
CA ASN A 441 -0.25 -1.07 -31.74
C ASN A 441 -1.59 -0.44 -31.33
N VAL A 442 -2.16 -0.85 -30.19
CA VAL A 442 -3.38 -0.22 -29.64
C VAL A 442 -3.11 1.24 -29.24
N ALA A 443 -1.86 1.62 -28.98
CA ALA A 443 -1.48 2.91 -28.40
C ALA A 443 -1.32 4.07 -29.42
N SER A 444 -1.94 4.02 -30.59
CA SER A 444 -1.89 5.14 -31.55
C SER A 444 -2.69 6.37 -31.10
N LEU A 445 -3.70 6.18 -30.25
CA LEU A 445 -4.54 7.23 -29.67
C LEU A 445 -4.49 7.18 -28.13
N PRO A 446 -4.77 8.32 -27.43
CA PRO A 446 -4.75 8.36 -25.96
C PRO A 446 -5.62 7.29 -25.30
N ALA A 447 -6.83 7.05 -25.84
CA ALA A 447 -7.74 6.01 -25.35
C ALA A 447 -7.14 4.61 -25.49
N GLY A 448 -6.41 4.37 -26.57
CA GLY A 448 -5.72 3.11 -26.81
C GLY A 448 -4.52 2.90 -25.89
N GLY A 449 -3.76 3.97 -25.60
CA GLY A 449 -2.69 3.94 -24.60
C GLY A 449 -3.18 3.62 -23.17
N PHE A 450 -4.38 4.10 -22.83
CA PHE A 450 -5.04 3.72 -21.58
C PHE A 450 -5.53 2.26 -21.61
N LEU A 451 -6.17 1.85 -22.71
CA LEU A 451 -6.68 0.49 -22.90
C LEU A 451 -5.56 -0.56 -22.79
N ARG A 452 -4.38 -0.27 -23.35
CA ARG A 452 -3.17 -1.09 -23.18
C ARG A 452 -2.87 -1.37 -21.70
N GLY A 453 -2.81 -0.32 -20.89
CA GLY A 453 -2.56 -0.45 -19.45
C GLY A 453 -3.68 -1.20 -18.73
N LEU A 454 -4.94 -0.98 -19.13
CA LEU A 454 -6.10 -1.68 -18.57
C LEU A 454 -6.06 -3.19 -18.86
N ILE A 455 -5.75 -3.59 -20.10
CA ILE A 455 -5.58 -5.00 -20.48
C ILE A 455 -4.43 -5.63 -19.69
N PHE A 456 -3.27 -4.97 -19.66
CA PHE A 456 -2.10 -5.45 -18.92
C PHE A 456 -2.42 -5.67 -17.43
N THR A 457 -3.03 -4.68 -16.79
CA THR A 457 -3.45 -4.75 -15.38
C THR A 457 -4.51 -5.81 -15.16
N GLY A 458 -5.45 -5.97 -16.09
CA GLY A 458 -6.46 -7.02 -16.07
C GLY A 458 -5.83 -8.42 -16.04
N VAL A 459 -4.84 -8.68 -16.89
CA VAL A 459 -4.12 -9.97 -16.91
C VAL A 459 -3.36 -10.20 -15.60
N VAL A 460 -2.64 -9.20 -15.09
CA VAL A 460 -1.95 -9.28 -13.78
C VAL A 460 -2.93 -9.56 -12.64
N SER A 461 -4.10 -8.91 -12.66
CA SER A 461 -5.18 -9.15 -11.70
C SER A 461 -5.69 -10.58 -11.78
N LEU A 462 -5.92 -11.12 -12.99
CA LEU A 462 -6.38 -12.50 -13.18
C LEU A 462 -5.36 -13.53 -12.67
N ILE A 463 -4.06 -13.31 -12.92
CA ILE A 463 -2.98 -14.16 -12.38
C ILE A 463 -3.01 -14.15 -10.83
N THR A 464 -3.15 -12.96 -10.24
CA THR A 464 -3.22 -12.79 -8.79
C THR A 464 -4.46 -13.45 -8.19
N LEU A 465 -5.61 -13.34 -8.87
CA LEU A 465 -6.86 -13.98 -8.49
C LEU A 465 -6.76 -15.50 -8.56
N TYR A 466 -6.15 -16.03 -9.61
CA TYR A 466 -5.88 -17.47 -9.72
C TYR A 466 -5.06 -17.95 -8.53
N CYS A 467 -3.94 -17.28 -8.21
CA CYS A 467 -3.10 -17.64 -7.07
C CYS A 467 -3.87 -17.57 -5.74
N THR A 468 -4.70 -16.53 -5.57
CA THR A 468 -5.52 -16.34 -4.37
C THR A 468 -6.57 -17.43 -4.21
N ARG A 469 -7.28 -17.79 -5.29
CA ARG A 469 -8.28 -18.88 -5.31
C ARG A 469 -7.64 -20.24 -5.09
N ALA A 470 -6.45 -20.46 -5.64
CA ALA A 470 -5.62 -21.64 -5.40
C ALA A 470 -4.98 -21.67 -3.99
N LYS A 471 -5.24 -20.66 -3.14
CA LYS A 471 -4.67 -20.50 -1.79
C LYS A 471 -3.13 -20.41 -1.76
N LEU A 472 -2.52 -20.02 -2.88
CA LEU A 472 -1.08 -19.79 -3.05
C LEU A 472 -0.71 -18.36 -2.62
N PHE A 473 -0.76 -18.11 -1.31
CA PHE A 473 -0.40 -16.81 -0.75
C PHE A 473 1.10 -16.69 -0.53
N TRP A 474 1.70 -15.60 -1.01
CA TRP A 474 3.06 -15.23 -0.65
C TRP A 474 3.08 -14.49 0.68
N LYS A 475 3.91 -14.94 1.61
CA LYS A 475 4.04 -14.34 2.94
C LYS A 475 5.49 -14.27 3.38
N THR A 476 5.83 -13.16 4.01
CA THR A 476 7.04 -12.98 4.81
C THR A 476 6.79 -13.34 6.25
#